data_AF-M9U6F2-F1
#
_entry.id   AF-M9U6F2-F1
#
_cell.length_a   1.000
_cell.length_b   1.000
_cell.length_c   1.000
_cell.angle_alpha   90.00
_cell.angle_beta   90.00
_cell.angle_gamma   90.00
#
_symmetry.space_group_name_H-M   'P 1'
#
loop_
_entity.id
_entity.type
_entity.pdbx_description
1 polymer ?
#
loop_
_entity_poly.entity_id
_entity_poly.type
_entity_poly.pdbx_seq_one_letter_code
_entity_poly.pdbx_strand_id
1 'polypeptide(L)'
;MPTIHLSLPEWMYDELKQKADELGIQMTDLVKLFIKKGLEGDFERNEENEEKKENAKYDESIAFLEAKVAQLDSLLVEVLKKLQILEEEKDEEEEQVEVVDSNQS
;
A
#
# COMPACT_ATOMS: atom_id res chain seq x y z
N MET A 1 -36.52 -15.55 17.77
CA MET A 1 -35.32 -16.23 17.24
C MET A 1 -35.77 -17.23 16.20
N PRO A 2 -35.14 -17.28 15.01
CA PRO A 2 -35.37 -18.38 14.08
C PRO A 2 -34.88 -19.69 14.71
N THR A 3 -35.65 -20.76 14.55
CA THR A 3 -35.24 -22.11 14.97
C THR A 3 -34.71 -22.84 13.75
N ILE A 4 -33.52 -23.45 13.89
CA ILE A 4 -32.87 -24.21 12.83
C ILE A 4 -32.84 -25.67 13.28
N HIS A 5 -33.32 -26.57 12.41
CA HIS A 5 -33.23 -28.01 12.63
C HIS A 5 -32.06 -28.56 11.81
N LEU A 6 -31.03 -29.06 12.48
CA LEU A 6 -29.86 -29.67 11.87
C LEU A 6 -29.99 -31.19 11.94
N SER A 7 -29.88 -31.86 10.80
CA SER A 7 -29.76 -33.32 10.76
C SER A 7 -28.28 -33.67 10.70
N LEU A 8 -27.71 -34.10 11.82
CA LEU A 8 -26.30 -34.45 11.94
C LEU A 8 -26.15 -35.97 12.11
N PRO A 9 -25.12 -36.59 11.51
CA PRO A 9 -24.76 -37.97 11.81
C PRO A 9 -24.45 -38.15 13.31
N GLU A 10 -24.78 -39.31 13.88
CA GLU A 10 -24.58 -39.60 15.32
C GLU A 10 -23.14 -39.35 15.78
N TRP A 11 -22.15 -39.79 15.00
CA TRP A 11 -20.73 -39.58 15.31
C TRP A 11 -20.34 -38.11 15.44
N MET A 12 -20.96 -37.24 14.64
CA MET A 12 -20.68 -35.79 14.64
C MET A 12 -21.35 -35.10 15.81
N TYR A 13 -22.56 -35.57 16.18
CA TYR A 13 -23.24 -35.12 17.39
C TYR A 13 -22.41 -35.43 18.63
N ASP A 14 -21.89 -36.66 18.74
CA ASP A 14 -21.07 -37.09 19.87
C ASP A 14 -19.78 -36.28 19.98
N GLU A 15 -19.11 -36.02 18.85
CA GLU A 15 -17.90 -35.19 18.83
C GLU A 15 -18.18 -33.73 19.24
N LEU A 16 -19.27 -33.14 18.73
CA LEU A 16 -19.67 -31.79 19.12
C LEU A 16 -20.02 -31.70 20.61
N LYS A 17 -20.64 -32.74 21.16
CA LYS A 17 -20.98 -32.82 22.58
C LYS A 17 -19.73 -32.92 23.43
N GLN A 18 -18.81 -33.81 23.08
CA GLN A 18 -17.54 -33.96 23.78
C GLN A 18 -16.73 -32.65 23.79
N LYS A 19 -16.63 -31.97 22.64
CA LYS A 19 -15.93 -30.68 22.55
C LYS A 19 -16.61 -29.57 23.34
N ALA A 20 -17.94 -29.56 23.39
CA ALA A 20 -18.69 -28.59 24.20
C ALA A 20 -18.41 -28.81 25.70
N ASP A 21 -18.39 -30.07 26.13
CA ASP A 21 -18.10 -30.46 27.52
C ASP A 21 -16.64 -30.12 27.90
N GLU A 22 -15.66 -30.37 27.02
CA GLU A 22 -14.25 -30.02 27.22
C GLU A 22 -14.04 -28.51 27.39
N LEU A 23 -14.80 -27.70 26.63
CA LEU A 23 -14.74 -26.24 26.68
C LEU A 23 -15.63 -25.65 27.79
N GLY A 24 -16.45 -26.47 28.45
CA GLY A 24 -17.39 -26.02 29.47
C GLY A 24 -18.51 -25.12 28.94
N ILE A 25 -18.86 -25.24 27.65
CA ILE A 25 -19.89 -24.41 26.99
C ILE A 25 -21.07 -25.26 26.53
N GLN A 26 -22.20 -24.61 26.24
CA GLN A 26 -23.34 -25.31 25.67
C GLN A 26 -23.07 -25.69 24.20
N MET A 27 -23.46 -26.91 23.81
CA MET A 27 -23.33 -27.41 22.44
C MET A 27 -23.94 -26.45 21.40
N THR A 28 -25.06 -25.80 21.74
CA THR A 28 -25.70 -24.78 20.89
C THR A 28 -24.79 -23.59 20.60
N ASP A 29 -24.02 -23.13 21.59
CA ASP A 29 -23.12 -21.99 21.42
C ASP A 29 -21.86 -22.38 20.64
N LEU A 30 -21.40 -23.62 20.80
CA LEU A 30 -20.36 -24.19 19.95
C LEU A 30 -20.79 -24.26 18.48
N VAL A 31 -22.03 -24.71 18.21
CA VAL A 31 -22.59 -24.76 16.85
C VAL A 31 -22.73 -23.36 16.26
N LYS A 32 -23.22 -22.37 17.03
CA LYS A 32 -23.26 -20.97 16.58
C LYS A 32 -21.86 -20.45 16.24
N LEU A 33 -20.86 -20.78 17.05
CA LEU A 33 -19.48 -20.35 16.83
C LEU A 33 -18.89 -20.96 15.56
N PHE A 34 -19.15 -22.24 15.29
CA PHE A 34 -18.72 -22.87 14.04
C PHE A 34 -19.42 -22.29 12.81
N ILE A 35 -20.73 -22.05 12.88
CA ILE A 35 -21.48 -21.39 11.80
C ILE A 35 -20.92 -19.98 11.56
N LYS A 36 -20.69 -19.22 12.64
CA LYS A 36 -20.14 -17.87 12.58
C LYS A 36 -18.74 -17.86 11.96
N LYS A 37 -17.83 -18.72 12.42
CA LYS A 37 -16.48 -18.87 11.84
C LYS A 37 -16.51 -19.34 10.38
N GLY A 38 -17.45 -20.22 10.03
CA GLY A 38 -17.62 -20.70 8.66
C GLY A 38 -18.12 -19.60 7.72
N LEU A 39 -19.00 -18.71 8.20
CA LEU A 39 -19.45 -17.54 7.46
C LEU A 39 -18.34 -16.48 7.39
N GLU A 40 -17.72 -16.12 8.51
CA GLU A 40 -16.63 -15.15 8.59
C GLU A 40 -15.44 -15.56 7.71
N GLY A 41 -15.05 -16.83 7.70
CA GLY A 41 -13.97 -17.31 6.83
C GLY A 41 -14.27 -17.26 5.32
N ASP A 42 -15.54 -17.12 4.92
CA ASP A 42 -15.95 -16.90 3.52
C ASP A 42 -16.06 -15.39 3.19
N PHE A 43 -16.35 -14.55 4.18
CA PHE A 43 -16.29 -13.10 4.07
C PHE A 43 -14.84 -12.58 4.05
N GLU A 44 -13.97 -13.05 4.95
CA GLU A 44 -12.54 -12.69 5.01
C GLU A 44 -11.79 -13.09 3.74
N ARG A 45 -12.14 -14.21 3.10
CA ARG A 45 -11.55 -14.62 1.81
C ARG A 45 -11.94 -13.70 0.64
N ASN A 46 -13.10 -13.07 0.71
CA ASN A 46 -13.51 -12.08 -0.29
C ASN A 46 -12.82 -10.73 -0.01
N GLU A 47 -12.69 -10.32 1.24
CA GLU A 47 -11.96 -9.11 1.65
C GLU A 47 -10.46 -9.21 1.34
N GLU A 48 -9.79 -10.32 1.65
CA GLU A 48 -8.37 -10.52 1.31
C GLU A 48 -8.07 -10.43 -0.19
N ASN A 49 -9.03 -10.81 -1.05
CA ASN A 49 -8.87 -10.74 -2.50
C ASN A 49 -9.10 -9.32 -3.04
N GLU A 50 -9.92 -8.52 -2.37
CA GLU A 50 -10.09 -7.10 -2.68
C GLU A 50 -8.88 -6.29 -2.19
N GLU A 51 -8.40 -6.53 -0.96
CA GLU A 51 -7.20 -5.90 -0.41
C GLU A 51 -5.95 -6.20 -1.24
N LYS A 52 -5.77 -7.43 -1.74
CA LYS A 52 -4.66 -7.78 -2.64
C LYS A 52 -4.71 -7.02 -3.97
N LYS A 53 -5.91 -6.75 -4.50
CA LYS A 53 -6.08 -5.97 -5.74
C LYS A 53 -5.85 -4.48 -5.50
N GLU A 54 -6.26 -3.95 -4.36
CA GLU A 54 -5.99 -2.57 -3.99
C GLU A 54 -4.49 -2.34 -3.72
N ASN A 55 -3.84 -3.24 -2.98
CA ASN A 55 -2.39 -3.19 -2.76
C ASN A 55 -1.59 -3.22 -4.07
N ALA A 56 -1.99 -4.06 -5.04
CA ALA A 56 -1.34 -4.08 -6.35
C ALA A 56 -1.47 -2.73 -7.10
N LYS A 57 -2.60 -2.03 -6.97
CA LYS A 57 -2.78 -0.69 -7.55
C LYS A 57 -1.95 0.37 -6.83
N TYR A 58 -1.82 0.25 -5.51
CA TYR A 58 -0.96 1.14 -4.73
C TYR A 58 0.52 0.94 -5.10
N ASP A 59 0.97 -0.30 -5.26
CA ASP A 59 2.33 -0.62 -5.68
C ASP A 59 2.65 -0.05 -7.08
N GLU A 60 1.73 -0.20 -8.04
CA GLU A 60 1.87 0.40 -9.38
C GLU A 60 1.93 1.93 -9.32
N SER A 61 1.08 2.54 -8.48
CA SER A 61 1.05 4.00 -8.29
C SER A 61 2.35 4.52 -7.66
N ILE A 62 2.90 3.77 -6.69
CA ILE A 62 4.19 4.10 -6.05
C ILE A 62 5.31 4.03 -7.08
N ALA A 63 5.41 2.94 -7.84
CA ALA A 63 6.45 2.79 -8.87
C ALA A 63 6.38 3.91 -9.92
N PHE A 64 5.17 4.32 -10.32
CA PHE A 64 4.97 5.44 -11.23
C PHE A 64 5.46 6.77 -10.62
N LEU A 65 5.13 7.02 -9.35
CA LEU A 65 5.55 8.23 -8.64
C LEU A 65 7.08 8.27 -8.44
N GLU A 66 7.70 7.16 -8.08
CA GLU A 66 9.16 7.04 -7.96
C GLU A 66 9.85 7.36 -9.29
N ALA A 67 9.34 6.83 -10.41
CA ALA A 67 9.85 7.15 -11.72
C ALA A 67 9.69 8.64 -12.07
N LYS A 68 8.59 9.28 -11.66
CA LYS A 68 8.36 10.71 -11.84
C LYS A 68 9.31 11.57 -11.01
N VAL A 69 9.60 11.17 -9.78
CA VAL A 69 10.58 11.85 -8.92
C VAL A 69 11.98 11.77 -9.55
N ALA A 70 12.41 10.58 -10.01
CA ALA A 70 13.70 10.44 -10.67
C ALA A 70 13.82 11.30 -11.95
N GLN A 71 12.73 11.42 -12.73
CA GLN A 71 12.68 12.32 -13.89
C GLN A 71 12.84 13.79 -13.48
N LEU A 72 12.17 14.22 -12.42
CA LEU A 72 12.27 15.58 -11.89
C LEU A 72 13.67 15.88 -11.36
N ASP A 73 14.30 14.94 -10.65
CA ASP A 73 15.66 15.10 -10.15
C ASP A 73 16.66 15.29 -11.30
N SER A 74 16.53 14.51 -12.37
CA SER A 74 17.38 14.68 -13.57
C SER A 74 17.19 16.05 -14.23
N LEU A 75 15.93 16.50 -14.37
CA LEU A 75 15.61 17.82 -14.92
C LEU A 75 16.18 18.94 -14.06
N LEU A 76 16.10 18.82 -12.74
CA LEU A 76 16.62 19.80 -11.81
C LEU A 76 18.15 19.94 -11.94
N VAL A 77 18.86 18.81 -12.04
CA VAL A 77 20.32 18.81 -12.25
C VAL A 77 20.69 19.50 -13.56
N GLU A 78 19.96 19.24 -14.65
CA GLU A 78 20.20 19.91 -15.93
C GLU A 78 19.96 21.42 -15.86
N VAL A 79 18.89 21.85 -15.18
CA VAL A 79 18.59 23.27 -14.99
C VAL A 79 19.68 23.95 -14.17
N LEU A 80 20.12 23.34 -13.07
CA LEU A 80 21.20 23.87 -12.24
C LEU A 80 22.50 24.01 -13.03
N LYS A 81 22.83 23.01 -13.85
CA LYS A 81 24.02 23.07 -14.71
C LYS A 81 23.95 24.21 -15.72
N LYS A 82 22.77 24.44 -16.32
CA LYS A 82 22.58 25.56 -17.25
C LYS A 82 22.68 26.92 -16.55
N LEU A 83 22.16 27.03 -15.32
CA LEU A 83 22.28 28.26 -14.53
C LEU A 83 23.75 28.56 -14.19
N GLN A 84 24.53 27.56 -13.80
CA GLN A 84 25.97 27.75 -13.54
C GLN A 84 26.73 28.24 -14.76
N ILE A 85 26.48 27.65 -15.94
CA ILE A 85 27.11 28.11 -17.18
C ILE A 85 26.73 29.55 -17.49
N LEU A 86 25.47 29.93 -17.31
CA LEU A 86 25.00 31.29 -17.54
C LEU A 86 25.59 32.29 -16.53
N GLU A 87 25.81 31.88 -15.28
CA GLU A 87 26.49 32.70 -14.27
C GLU A 87 27.97 32.91 -14.66
N GLU A 88 28.68 31.85 -15.06
CA GLU A 88 30.06 31.92 -15.53
C GLU A 88 30.20 32.82 -16.78
N GLU A 89 29.33 32.66 -17.78
CA GLU A 89 29.33 33.51 -18.98
C GLU A 89 29.07 34.99 -18.65
N LYS A 90 28.20 35.25 -17.67
CA LYS A 90 27.88 36.61 -17.23
C LYS A 90 29.06 37.28 -16.51
N ASP A 91 29.77 36.53 -15.68
CA ASP A 91 30.96 37.04 -14.99
C ASP A 91 32.10 37.33 -16.00
N GLU A 92 32.27 36.50 -17.02
CA GLU A 92 33.25 36.73 -18.10
C GLU A 92 32.91 37.95 -18.98
N GLU A 93 31.62 38.22 -19.22
CA GLU A 93 31.18 39.43 -19.91
C GLU A 93 31.42 40.70 -19.06
N GLU A 94 31.17 40.64 -17.75
CA GLU A 94 31.43 41.77 -16.85
C GLU A 94 32.93 42.10 -16.75
N GLU A 95 33.82 41.09 -16.66
CA GLU A 95 35.27 41.30 -16.68
C GLU A 95 35.78 41.92 -17.99
N GLN A 96 35.22 41.53 -19.14
CA GLN A 96 35.61 42.11 -20.43
C GLN A 96 35.23 43.58 -20.56
N VAL A 97 34.10 44.00 -19.97
CA VAL A 97 33.67 45.41 -19.99
C VAL A 97 34.58 46.29 -19.15
N GLU A 98 35.00 45.85 -17.95
CA GLU A 98 35.91 46.61 -17.09
C GLU A 98 37.31 46.81 -17.71
N VAL A 99 37.83 45.81 -18.42
CA VAL A 99 39.14 45.90 -19.08
C VAL A 99 39.11 46.87 -20.28
N VAL A 100 37.99 46.98 -20.98
CA VAL A 100 37.84 47.92 -22.11
C VAL A 100 37.75 49.37 -21.62
N ASP A 101 37.01 49.63 -20.54
CA ASP A 101 36.91 50.98 -19.95
C ASP A 101 38.26 51.45 -19.38
N SER A 102 39.04 50.53 -18.80
CA SER A 102 40.37 50.81 -18.24
C SER A 102 41.43 51.17 -19.30
N ASN A 103 41.23 50.76 -20.57
CA ASN A 103 42.16 51.03 -21.67
C ASN A 103 41.78 52.25 -22.53
N GLN A 104 40.63 52.89 -22.27
CA GLN A 104 40.17 54.10 -22.98
C GLN A 104 40.28 55.40 -22.16
N SER A 105 40.73 55.32 -20.89
CA SER A 105 41.05 56.48 -20.03
C SER A 105 42.54 56.80 -20.00
#